data_AF-A0A3A9NW27-F1
#
_entry.id   AF-A0A3A9NW27-F1
#
_cell.length_a   1.000
_cell.length_b   1.000
_cell.length_c   1.000
_cell.angle_alpha   90.00
_cell.angle_beta   90.00
_cell.angle_gamma   90.00
#
_symmetry.space_group_name_H-M   'P 1'
#
loop_
_entity.id
_entity.type
_entity.pdbx_description
1 polymer ?
#
loop_
_entity_poly.entity_id
_entity_poly.type
_entity_poly.pdbx_seq_one_letter_code
_entity_poly.pdbx_strand_id
1 'polypeptide(L)'
;MQIPIHAIYIQLADASRMPEMAFVRCEFGNKHCKTIIAHVLITDGQVQETGDFERDGVTFPTTEVWIDFIDPVNSDGDMFPTGKLIDILTVPNVDEFEVNLINAGMPTIFICASDL
;
A
#
# COMPACT_ATOMS: atom_id res chain seq x y z
N MET A 1 5.10 4.28 -5.11
CA MET A 1 5.34 2.82 -5.12
C MET A 1 5.22 2.37 -6.55
N GLN A 2 6.32 1.99 -7.20
CA GLN A 2 6.29 1.48 -8.57
C GLN A 2 6.05 -0.01 -8.50
N ILE A 3 4.87 -0.46 -8.93
CA ILE A 3 4.63 -1.89 -9.12
C ILE A 3 5.43 -2.28 -10.36
N PRO A 4 6.35 -3.26 -10.27
CA PRO A 4 7.16 -3.62 -11.41
C PRO A 4 6.24 -4.20 -12.49
N ILE A 5 6.05 -3.45 -13.58
CA ILE A 5 5.22 -3.84 -14.73
C ILE A 5 5.63 -5.22 -15.27
N HIS A 6 6.90 -5.60 -15.11
CA HIS A 6 7.38 -6.94 -15.41
C HIS A 6 6.61 -8.07 -14.67
N ALA A 7 6.22 -7.85 -13.41
CA ALA A 7 5.41 -8.83 -12.65
C ALA A 7 3.99 -8.98 -13.23
N ILE A 8 3.46 -7.91 -13.82
CA ILE A 8 2.18 -7.91 -14.54
C ILE A 8 2.29 -8.79 -15.79
N TYR A 9 3.32 -8.57 -16.61
CA TYR A 9 3.53 -9.36 -17.83
C TYR A 9 3.74 -10.85 -17.55
N ILE A 10 4.41 -11.22 -16.45
CA ILE A 10 4.56 -12.63 -16.04
C ILE A 10 3.21 -13.26 -15.69
N GLN A 11 2.30 -12.51 -15.03
CA GLN A 11 1.00 -13.02 -14.62
C GLN A 11 -0.04 -13.01 -15.76
N LEU A 12 0.17 -12.19 -16.79
CA LEU A 12 -0.72 -12.06 -17.95
C LEU A 12 -0.22 -12.82 -19.20
N ALA A 13 0.50 -13.93 -19.02
CA ALA A 13 1.20 -14.66 -20.08
C ALA A 13 0.31 -15.21 -21.23
N ASP A 14 -1.03 -15.08 -21.15
CA ASP A 14 -1.96 -15.44 -22.23
C ASP A 14 -2.68 -14.20 -22.79
N ALA A 15 -2.09 -13.62 -23.84
CA ALA A 15 -2.62 -12.44 -24.52
C ALA A 15 -4.00 -12.66 -25.17
N SER A 16 -4.40 -13.91 -25.42
CA SER A 16 -5.69 -14.24 -26.07
C SER A 16 -6.91 -14.04 -25.16
N ARG A 17 -6.68 -13.76 -23.87
CA ARG A 17 -7.71 -13.61 -22.83
C ARG A 17 -7.58 -12.32 -22.03
N MET A 18 -6.82 -11.34 -22.52
CA MET A 18 -6.54 -10.13 -21.77
C MET A 18 -7.80 -9.26 -21.63
N PRO A 19 -8.29 -9.03 -20.40
CA PRO A 19 -9.37 -8.09 -20.16
C PRO A 19 -8.89 -6.64 -20.32
N GLU A 20 -9.81 -5.70 -20.57
CA GLU A 20 -9.52 -4.25 -20.55
C GLU A 20 -8.95 -3.78 -19.20
N MET A 21 -9.24 -4.53 -18.12
CA MET A 21 -8.71 -4.32 -16.77
C MET A 21 -8.17 -5.64 -16.21
N ALA A 22 -6.89 -5.65 -15.85
CA ALA A 22 -6.22 -6.80 -15.26
C ALA A 22 -5.97 -6.62 -13.76
N PHE A 23 -6.06 -7.72 -13.01
CA PHE A 23 -5.77 -7.78 -11.58
C PHE A 23 -4.44 -8.50 -11.39
N VAL A 24 -3.47 -7.82 -10.79
CA VAL A 24 -2.14 -8.36 -10.57
C VAL A 24 -1.95 -8.53 -9.08
N ARG A 25 -1.75 -9.78 -8.66
CA ARG A 25 -1.51 -10.11 -7.27
C ARG A 25 -0.01 -10.05 -7.01
N CYS A 26 0.44 -9.07 -6.26
CA CYS A 26 1.83 -8.97 -5.83
C CYS A 26 1.96 -9.50 -4.40
N GLU A 27 2.74 -10.57 -4.24
CA GLU A 27 3.23 -11.01 -2.92
C GLU A 27 4.65 -10.49 -2.76
N PHE A 28 4.85 -9.55 -1.84
CA PHE A 28 6.19 -9.07 -1.51
C PHE A 28 6.82 -10.04 -0.51
N GLY A 29 7.91 -10.70 -0.91
CA GLY A 29 8.68 -11.62 -0.06
C GLY A 29 9.49 -10.94 1.05
N ASN A 30 9.09 -9.73 1.48
CA ASN A 30 9.66 -9.12 2.67
C ASN A 30 9.03 -9.76 3.93
N LYS A 31 9.59 -9.48 5.11
CA LYS A 31 9.10 -10.02 6.41
C LYS A 31 7.66 -9.60 6.79
N HIS A 32 6.97 -8.89 5.91
CA HIS A 32 5.64 -8.36 6.09
C HIS A 32 4.75 -8.84 4.93
N CYS A 33 4.73 -10.15 4.66
CA CYS A 33 3.96 -10.76 3.58
C CYS A 33 2.52 -10.20 3.52
N LYS A 34 2.28 -9.27 2.58
CA LYS A 34 0.96 -8.72 2.28
C LYS A 34 0.57 -9.07 0.87
N THR A 35 -0.68 -9.47 0.72
CA THR A 35 -1.29 -9.55 -0.60
C THR A 35 -1.68 -8.13 -1.02
N ILE A 36 -1.05 -7.65 -2.08
CA ILE A 36 -1.42 -6.39 -2.72
C ILE A 36 -2.05 -6.73 -4.07
N ILE A 37 -3.23 -6.17 -4.34
CA ILE A 37 -3.90 -6.31 -5.64
C ILE A 37 -3.79 -4.99 -6.36
N ALA A 38 -3.16 -5.02 -7.53
CA ALA A 38 -3.09 -3.87 -8.42
C ALA A 38 -4.10 -4.05 -9.56
N HIS A 39 -4.89 -3.02 -9.80
CA HIS A 39 -5.82 -2.97 -10.93
C HIS A 39 -5.17 -2.09 -11.99
N VAL A 40 -4.86 -2.70 -13.14
CA VAL A 40 -4.12 -2.04 -14.22
C VAL A 40 -4.92 -2.09 -15.51
N LEU A 41 -4.94 -0.96 -16.21
CA LEU A 41 -5.57 -0.86 -17.52
C LEU A 41 -4.68 -1.51 -18.58
N ILE A 42 -5.31 -2.27 -19.47
CA ILE A 42 -4.65 -2.93 -20.59
C ILE A 42 -5.21 -2.35 -21.90
N THR A 43 -4.33 -1.82 -22.74
CA THR A 43 -4.65 -1.33 -24.09
C THR A 43 -3.77 -2.06 -25.10
N ASP A 44 -4.36 -2.57 -26.18
CA ASP A 44 -3.66 -3.33 -27.24
C ASP A 44 -2.79 -4.49 -26.70
N GLY A 45 -3.27 -5.14 -25.64
CA GLY A 45 -2.58 -6.26 -24.98
C GLY A 45 -1.33 -5.87 -24.19
N GLN A 46 -1.13 -4.58 -23.90
CA GLN A 46 -0.04 -4.07 -23.09
C GLN A 46 -0.58 -3.25 -21.92
N VAL A 47 0.20 -3.14 -20.85
CA VAL A 47 -0.13 -2.23 -19.74
C VAL A 47 -0.14 -0.80 -20.27
N GLN A 48 -1.25 -0.09 -20.06
CA GLN A 48 -1.32 1.32 -20.39
C GLN A 48 -0.50 2.10 -19.36
N GLU A 49 0.59 2.75 -19.77
CA GLU A 49 1.45 3.53 -18.84
C GLU A 49 1.11 5.02 -18.87
N THR A 50 0.54 5.50 -19.96
CA THR A 50 0.19 6.91 -20.18
C THR A 50 -1.28 7.16 -19.90
N GLY A 51 -1.58 8.36 -19.41
CA GLY A 51 -2.91 8.80 -19.08
C GLY A 51 -2.88 10.26 -18.64
N ASP A 52 -4.01 10.74 -18.15
CA ASP A 52 -4.24 12.11 -17.66
C ASP A 52 -4.35 12.17 -16.13
N PHE A 53 -4.07 11.06 -15.43
CA PHE A 53 -4.11 11.02 -13.98
C PHE A 53 -2.88 11.72 -13.39
N GLU A 54 -3.13 12.73 -12.56
CA GLU A 54 -2.13 13.48 -11.83
C GLU A 54 -2.04 13.01 -10.37
N ARG A 55 -0.82 12.94 -9.83
CA ARG A 55 -0.57 12.55 -8.44
C ARG A 55 0.48 13.43 -7.82
N ASP A 56 0.19 13.94 -6.63
CA ASP A 56 1.14 14.71 -5.85
C ASP A 56 2.48 13.96 -5.68
N GLY A 57 3.57 14.66 -6.00
CA GLY A 57 4.93 14.09 -6.01
C GLY A 57 5.34 13.39 -7.31
N VAL A 58 4.50 13.36 -8.35
CA VAL A 58 4.84 12.84 -9.70
C VAL A 58 4.73 13.97 -10.73
N THR A 59 5.81 14.26 -11.44
CA THR A 59 5.91 15.43 -12.33
C THR A 59 5.02 15.37 -13.56
N PHE A 60 4.80 14.18 -14.12
CA PHE A 60 4.06 13.99 -15.37
C PHE A 60 2.87 13.07 -15.14
N PRO A 61 1.72 13.34 -15.78
CA PRO A 61 0.55 12.50 -15.66
C PRO A 61 0.81 11.10 -16.23
N THR A 62 0.07 10.13 -15.71
CA THR A 62 0.20 8.71 -16.05
C THR A 62 -1.18 8.07 -16.04
N THR A 63 -1.26 6.75 -16.26
CA THR A 63 -2.52 6.02 -16.04
C THR A 63 -2.81 5.93 -14.54
N GLU A 64 -4.09 5.86 -14.17
CA GLU A 64 -4.44 5.54 -12.80
C GLU A 64 -4.24 4.04 -12.52
N VAL A 65 -3.65 3.72 -11.37
CA VAL A 65 -3.50 2.34 -10.89
C VAL A 65 -4.10 2.25 -9.50
N TRP A 66 -5.14 1.41 -9.36
CA TRP A 66 -5.79 1.16 -8.08
C TRP A 66 -5.03 0.08 -7.33
N ILE A 67 -4.87 0.25 -6.02
CA ILE A 67 -4.11 -0.67 -5.18
C ILE A 67 -4.92 -1.02 -3.94
N ASP A 68 -5.25 -2.30 -3.79
CA ASP A 68 -5.85 -2.83 -2.57
C ASP A 68 -4.78 -3.49 -1.70
N PHE A 69 -4.80 -3.17 -0.40
CA PHE A 69 -3.99 -3.80 0.63
C PHE A 69 -4.86 -4.81 1.38
N ILE A 70 -4.70 -6.10 1.07
CA ILE A 70 -5.48 -7.17 1.69
C ILE A 70 -4.79 -7.60 2.99
N ASP A 71 -5.58 -7.70 4.06
CA ASP A 71 -5.14 -8.07 5.41
C ASP A 71 -3.84 -7.36 5.84
N PRO A 72 -3.89 -6.02 6.00
CA PRO A 72 -2.70 -5.21 6.22
C PRO A 72 -2.00 -5.50 7.56
N VAL A 73 -2.62 -6.28 8.45
CA VAL A 73 -2.07 -6.71 9.74
C VAL A 73 -1.37 -8.06 9.59
N ASN A 74 -0.18 -8.23 10.17
CA ASN A 74 0.53 -9.52 10.11
C ASN A 74 -0.29 -10.62 10.79
N SER A 75 -0.18 -11.87 10.31
CA SER A 75 -0.92 -13.01 10.88
C SER A 75 -0.69 -13.17 12.39
N ASP A 76 0.48 -12.76 12.87
CA ASP A 76 0.93 -12.95 14.24
C ASP A 76 0.85 -11.66 15.08
N GLY A 77 0.24 -10.58 14.55
CA GLY A 77 0.18 -9.28 15.20
C GLY A 77 -1.24 -8.73 15.27
N ASP A 78 -1.48 -7.88 16.27
CA ASP A 78 -2.74 -7.15 16.40
C ASP A 78 -2.68 -5.81 15.65
N MET A 79 -3.85 -5.30 15.23
CA MET A 79 -3.96 -3.96 14.63
C MET A 79 -3.55 -2.86 15.63
N PHE A 80 -3.96 -3.03 16.89
CA PHE A 80 -3.58 -2.19 18.03
C PHE A 80 -2.73 -3.04 18.98
N PRO A 81 -1.40 -2.94 18.94
CA PRO A 81 -0.51 -3.85 19.68
C PRO A 81 -0.64 -3.73 21.21
N THR A 82 -1.19 -2.62 21.71
CA THR A 82 -1.49 -2.40 23.14
C THR A 82 -2.93 -2.78 23.52
N GLY A 83 -3.75 -3.16 22.53
CA GLY A 83 -5.18 -3.38 22.68
C GLY A 83 -6.00 -2.09 22.86
N LYS A 84 -5.39 -0.91 22.76
CA LYS A 84 -6.05 0.38 22.93
C LYS A 84 -6.03 1.19 21.63
N LEU A 85 -7.08 1.97 21.43
CA LEU A 85 -7.10 2.99 20.37
C LEU A 85 -6.19 4.16 20.72
N ILE A 86 -6.00 4.45 22.01
CA ILE A 86 -5.23 5.58 22.48
C ILE A 86 -4.38 5.13 23.66
N ASP A 87 -3.10 5.45 23.62
CA ASP A 87 -2.12 5.22 24.66
C ASP A 87 -1.49 6.54 25.11
N ILE A 88 -0.96 6.56 26.33
CA ILE A 88 -0.08 7.61 26.81
C ILE A 88 1.36 7.12 26.64
N LEU A 89 2.13 7.81 25.81
CA LEU A 89 3.55 7.55 25.59
C LEU A 89 4.38 8.53 26.41
N THR A 90 4.91 8.06 27.54
CA THR A 90 5.85 8.85 28.36
C THR A 90 7.24 8.80 27.74
N VAL A 91 7.78 9.96 27.34
CA VAL A 91 9.14 10.09 26.80
C VAL A 91 10.04 10.75 27.87
N PRO A 92 11.04 10.04 28.42
CA PRO A 92 11.86 10.56 29.50
C PRO A 92 12.54 11.89 29.19
N ASN A 93 12.38 12.88 30.07
CA ASN A 93 12.92 14.24 29.95
C ASN A 93 12.38 15.06 28.75
N VAL A 94 11.28 14.62 28.14
CA VAL A 94 10.58 15.37 27.07
C VAL A 94 9.18 15.73 27.56
N ASP A 95 8.20 14.82 27.41
CA ASP A 95 6.82 15.00 27.87
C ASP A 95 6.06 13.65 27.81
N GLU A 96 4.77 13.67 28.13
CA GLU A 96 3.81 12.60 27.84
C GLU A 96 2.92 12.97 26.65
N PHE A 97 2.75 12.02 25.73
CA PHE A 97 1.97 12.24 24.51
C PHE A 97 0.79 11.27 24.43
N GLU A 98 -0.37 11.80 24.07
CA GLU A 98 -1.48 10.96 23.63
C GLU A 98 -1.16 10.45 22.21
N VAL A 99 -1.07 9.13 22.06
CA VAL A 99 -0.69 8.50 20.79
C VAL A 99 -1.63 7.39 20.39
N ASN A 100 -1.71 7.17 19.09
CA ASN A 100 -2.34 5.98 18.52
C ASN A 100 -1.25 5.08 17.93
N LEU A 101 -1.20 3.83 18.38
CA LEU A 101 -0.24 2.82 17.95
C LEU A 101 -0.94 1.86 16.99
N ILE A 102 -0.60 1.90 15.70
CA ILE A 102 -1.19 1.05 14.65
C ILE A 102 -0.13 0.16 14.01
N ASN A 103 -0.51 -1.10 13.77
CA ASN A 103 0.29 -2.08 13.02
C ASN A 103 -0.49 -2.59 11.79
N ALA A 104 -0.75 -1.70 10.84
CA ALA A 104 -1.38 -2.00 9.56
C ALA A 104 -0.50 -1.47 8.41
N GLY A 105 -0.03 -2.36 7.54
CA GLY A 105 1.00 -2.07 6.52
C GLY A 105 2.40 -2.05 7.14
N MET A 106 2.65 -1.11 8.05
CA MET A 106 3.86 -1.07 8.89
C MET A 106 3.56 -0.45 10.28
N PRO A 107 4.28 -0.86 11.35
CA PRO A 107 4.13 -0.24 12.66
C PRO A 107 4.33 1.28 12.60
N THR A 108 3.33 2.03 13.04
CA THR A 108 3.29 3.49 12.95
C THR A 108 2.71 4.08 14.24
N ILE A 109 3.31 5.18 14.71
CA ILE A 109 2.86 5.94 15.87
C ILE A 109 2.27 7.26 15.34
N PHE A 110 1.01 7.52 15.64
CA PHE A 110 0.37 8.80 15.37
C PHE A 110 0.33 9.63 16.65
N ILE A 111 0.69 10.90 16.54
CA ILE A 111 0.67 11.91 17.59
C ILE A 111 -0.01 13.16 17.05
N CYS A 112 -0.75 13.88 17.90
CA CYS A 112 -1.32 15.16 17.50
C CYS A 112 -0.23 16.19 17.27
N ALA A 113 -0.28 16.89 16.13
CA ALA A 113 0.74 17.89 15.79
C ALA A 113 0.77 19.08 16.78
N SER A 114 -0.33 19.35 17.49
CA SER A 114 -0.40 20.38 18.54
C SER A 114 0.43 20.05 19.77
N ASP A 115 0.84 18.79 19.92
CA ASP A 115 1.55 18.31 21.10
C ASP A 115 3.07 18.31 20.86
N LEU A 116 3.52 18.75 19.67
CA LEU A 116 4.92 18.93 19.27
C LEU A 116 5.31 20.42 19.21
#